data_AF-A0A3D0Q867-F1
#
_entry.id   AF-A0A3D0Q867-F1
#
_cell.length_a   1.000
_cell.length_b   1.000
_cell.length_c   1.000
_cell.angle_alpha   90.00
_cell.angle_beta   90.00
_cell.angle_gamma   90.00
#
_symmetry.space_group_name_H-M   'P 1'
#
loop_
_entity.id
_entity.type
_entity.pdbx_description
1 polymer ?
#
loop_
_entity_poly.entity_id
_entity_poly.type
_entity_poly.pdbx_seq_one_letter_code
_entity_poly.pdbx_strand_id
1 'polypeptide(L)'
;MEISFLCTKHADWVYSHPLEAVNFLARDEFQGTTLFYDGEYRECIPYLGCAFDITAILLEVEEGQNRQLLEKVFVLSTLICDAYGALGLVDYQAAMQRRVADLITAVSYQEAAAQQAMTAFSDFSISRH
;
A
#
# COMPACT_ATOMS: atom_id res chain seq x y z
N MET A 1 6.86 -17.58 1.19
CA MET A 1 7.76 -16.43 1.00
C MET A 1 6.97 -15.19 1.33
N GLU A 2 7.46 -14.40 2.28
CA GLU A 2 6.96 -13.07 2.58
C GLU A 2 7.87 -12.05 1.90
N ILE A 3 7.29 -10.99 1.32
CA ILE A 3 8.04 -9.93 0.65
C ILE A 3 7.82 -8.64 1.43
N SER A 4 8.91 -8.00 1.84
CA SER A 4 8.96 -6.65 2.39
C SER A 4 10.08 -5.90 1.68
N PHE A 5 9.87 -4.63 1.38
CA PHE A 5 10.84 -3.79 0.67
C PHE A 5 11.49 -2.77 1.60
N LEU A 6 10.75 -2.29 2.60
CA LEU A 6 11.31 -1.59 3.74
C LEU A 6 11.85 -2.57 4.77
N CYS A 7 12.98 -2.22 5.37
CA CYS A 7 13.42 -2.85 6.60
C CYS A 7 12.63 -2.29 7.79
N THR A 8 12.61 -3.03 8.91
CA THR A 8 11.87 -2.65 10.12
C THR A 8 12.16 -1.22 10.57
N LYS A 9 13.42 -0.80 10.56
CA LYS A 9 13.82 0.56 10.94
C LYS A 9 13.18 1.64 10.06
N HIS A 10 13.08 1.41 8.75
CA HIS A 10 12.44 2.38 7.85
C HIS A 10 10.93 2.35 7.98
N ALA A 11 10.32 1.18 8.18
CA ALA A 11 8.90 1.08 8.48
C ALA A 11 8.54 1.86 9.77
N ASP A 12 9.27 1.64 10.86
CA ASP A 12 9.09 2.35 12.13
C ASP A 12 9.22 3.87 11.96
N TRP A 13 10.15 4.32 11.12
CA TRP A 13 10.32 5.74 10.81
C TRP A 13 9.09 6.32 10.09
N VAL A 14 8.51 5.60 9.12
CA VAL A 14 7.30 6.01 8.39
C VAL A 14 6.12 6.15 9.34
N TYR A 15 5.88 5.18 10.23
CA TYR A 15 4.82 5.28 11.26
C TYR A 15 5.00 6.52 12.15
N SER A 16 6.25 6.89 12.44
CA SER A 16 6.57 8.04 13.28
C SER A 16 6.52 9.39 12.54
N HIS A 17 6.60 9.39 11.21
CA HIS A 17 6.70 10.59 10.36
C HIS A 17 5.85 10.48 9.08
N PRO A 18 4.53 10.20 9.18
CA PRO A 18 3.70 9.89 8.02
C PRO A 18 3.60 11.04 7.01
N LEU A 19 3.54 12.29 7.47
CA LEU A 19 3.48 13.47 6.59
C LEU A 19 4.76 13.63 5.76
N GLU A 20 5.92 13.37 6.35
CA GLU A 20 7.21 13.46 5.67
C GLU A 20 7.41 12.29 4.70
N ALA A 21 6.91 11.10 5.07
CA ALA A 21 6.98 9.90 4.25
C ALA A 21 6.29 10.06 2.89
N VAL A 22 5.28 10.93 2.76
CA VAL A 22 4.64 11.26 1.46
C VAL A 22 5.67 11.75 0.42
N ASN A 23 6.70 12.49 0.83
CA ASN A 23 7.74 12.95 -0.09
C ASN A 23 8.62 11.79 -0.58
N PHE A 24 8.92 10.83 0.31
CA PHE A 24 9.68 9.64 -0.04
C PHE A 24 8.87 8.72 -0.96
N LEU A 25 7.58 8.57 -0.68
CA LEU A 25 6.64 7.88 -1.57
C LEU A 25 6.67 8.48 -2.97
N ALA A 26 6.46 9.78 -3.11
CA ALA A 26 6.42 10.44 -4.42
C ALA A 26 7.74 10.28 -5.19
N ARG A 27 8.88 10.40 -4.50
CA ARG A 27 10.21 10.20 -5.10
C ARG A 27 10.40 8.77 -5.61
N ASP A 28 10.12 7.79 -4.77
CA ASP A 28 10.38 6.38 -5.08
C ASP A 28 9.39 5.87 -6.16
N GLU A 29 8.15 6.34 -6.15
CA GLU A 29 7.17 6.10 -7.22
C GLU A 29 7.67 6.67 -8.55
N PHE A 30 8.11 7.93 -8.58
CA PHE A 30 8.61 8.55 -9.81
C PHE A 30 9.84 7.83 -10.38
N GLN A 31 10.80 7.48 -9.53
CA GLN A 31 12.01 6.78 -9.96
C GLN A 31 11.70 5.35 -10.41
N GLY A 32 10.88 4.63 -9.66
CA GLY A 32 10.48 3.26 -10.00
C GLY A 32 9.67 3.18 -11.30
N THR A 33 8.72 4.10 -11.51
CA THR A 33 7.93 4.15 -12.74
C THR A 33 8.78 4.48 -13.96
N THR A 34 9.72 5.42 -13.82
CA THR A 34 10.67 5.77 -14.90
C THR A 34 11.48 4.54 -15.32
N LEU A 35 12.13 3.87 -14.37
CA LEU A 35 12.92 2.65 -14.63
C LEU A 35 12.07 1.52 -15.24
N PHE A 36 10.82 1.37 -14.78
CA PHE A 36 9.90 0.36 -15.32
C PHE A 36 9.61 0.61 -16.81
N TYR A 37 9.30 1.86 -17.18
CA TYR A 37 9.01 2.21 -18.57
C TYR A 37 10.24 2.19 -19.48
N ASP A 38 11.44 2.34 -18.90
CA ASP A 38 12.71 2.14 -19.61
C ASP A 38 13.08 0.65 -19.79
N GLY A 39 12.30 -0.28 -19.19
CA GLY A 39 12.54 -1.73 -19.26
C GLY A 39 13.57 -2.25 -18.26
N GLU A 40 14.04 -1.40 -17.35
CA GLU A 40 14.98 -1.72 -16.27
C GLU A 40 14.24 -2.39 -15.10
N TYR A 41 13.62 -3.54 -15.38
CA TYR A 41 12.68 -4.21 -14.46
C TYR A 41 13.32 -4.65 -13.15
N ARG A 42 14.61 -5.00 -13.15
CA ARG A 42 15.29 -5.45 -11.92
C ARG A 42 15.57 -4.26 -11.00
N GLU A 43 15.90 -3.12 -11.59
CA GLU A 43 16.26 -1.87 -10.95
C GLU A 43 15.03 -1.13 -10.45
N CYS A 44 13.88 -1.25 -11.13
CA CYS A 44 12.64 -0.57 -10.73
C CYS A 44 12.02 -1.16 -9.46
N ILE A 45 12.11 -2.48 -9.26
CA ILE A 45 11.47 -3.21 -8.16
C ILE A 45 11.76 -2.63 -6.77
N PRO A 46 13.02 -2.34 -6.36
CA PRO A 46 13.27 -1.77 -5.04
C PRO A 46 12.60 -0.41 -4.84
N TYR A 47 12.52 0.45 -5.86
CA TYR A 47 11.87 1.76 -5.76
C TYR A 47 10.35 1.62 -5.67
N LEU A 48 9.74 0.85 -6.57
CA LEU A 48 8.31 0.59 -6.56
C LEU A 48 7.87 -0.12 -5.26
N GLY A 49 8.70 -1.05 -4.78
CA GLY A 49 8.48 -1.77 -3.55
C GLY A 49 8.52 -0.88 -2.30
N CYS A 50 9.51 0.02 -2.21
CA CYS A 50 9.55 1.02 -1.14
C CYS A 50 8.31 1.93 -1.18
N ALA A 51 7.94 2.41 -2.36
CA ALA A 51 6.71 3.19 -2.54
C ALA A 51 5.46 2.41 -2.09
N PHE A 52 5.38 1.12 -2.43
CA PHE A 52 4.27 0.25 -2.01
C PHE A 52 4.18 0.13 -0.48
N ASP A 53 5.30 -0.15 0.18
CA ASP A 53 5.36 -0.30 1.64
C ASP A 53 5.01 1.00 2.36
N ILE A 54 5.51 2.15 1.89
CA ILE A 54 5.14 3.46 2.44
C ILE A 54 3.63 3.67 2.26
N THR A 55 3.08 3.39 1.08
CA THR A 55 1.64 3.55 0.79
C THR A 55 0.80 2.66 1.72
N ALA A 56 1.19 1.41 1.94
CA ALA A 56 0.49 0.49 2.83
C ALA A 56 0.48 0.98 4.28
N ILE A 57 1.62 1.48 4.78
CA ILE A 57 1.72 2.06 6.13
C ILE A 57 0.85 3.32 6.25
N LEU A 58 0.90 4.23 5.27
CA LEU A 58 0.08 5.43 5.28
C LEU A 58 -1.41 5.11 5.26
N LEU A 59 -1.82 4.11 4.48
CA LEU A 59 -3.20 3.64 4.44
C LEU A 59 -3.64 3.07 5.80
N GLU A 60 -2.77 2.35 6.50
CA GLU A 60 -3.04 1.85 7.86
C GLU A 60 -3.17 3.00 8.87
N VAL A 61 -2.26 3.99 8.82
CA VAL A 61 -2.29 5.18 9.69
C VAL A 61 -3.58 5.99 9.50
N GLU A 62 -4.12 6.01 8.28
CA GLU A 62 -5.37 6.68 7.92
C GLU A 62 -6.60 5.74 8.01
N GLU A 63 -6.46 4.59 8.68
CA GLU A 63 -7.52 3.60 8.94
C GLU A 63 -8.25 3.13 7.67
N GLY A 64 -7.54 3.05 6.55
CA GLY A 64 -8.09 2.60 5.28
C GLY A 64 -8.94 3.64 4.53
N GLN A 65 -9.10 4.85 5.05
CA GLN A 65 -10.10 5.80 4.53
C GLN A 65 -9.66 6.56 3.26
N ASN A 66 -8.36 6.53 2.94
CA ASN A 66 -7.82 7.30 1.83
C ASN A 66 -7.84 6.52 0.52
N ARG A 67 -8.85 6.82 -0.29
CA ARG A 67 -9.05 6.21 -1.62
C ARG A 67 -7.87 6.41 -2.57
N GLN A 68 -7.15 7.53 -2.47
CA GLN A 68 -6.00 7.79 -3.34
C GLN A 68 -4.82 6.86 -3.00
N LEU A 69 -4.59 6.57 -1.72
CA LEU A 69 -3.59 5.59 -1.30
C LEU A 69 -4.01 4.18 -1.73
N LEU A 70 -5.30 3.85 -1.64
CA LEU A 70 -5.81 2.57 -2.13
C LEU A 70 -5.59 2.39 -3.64
N GLU A 71 -5.88 3.40 -4.45
CA GLU A 71 -5.58 3.41 -5.89
C GLU A 71 -4.07 3.23 -6.14
N LYS A 72 -3.22 3.89 -5.36
CA LYS A 72 -1.76 3.73 -5.45
C LYS A 72 -1.29 2.32 -5.11
N VAL A 73 -1.87 1.65 -4.12
CA VAL A 73 -1.58 0.23 -3.82
C VAL A 73 -1.78 -0.63 -5.07
N PHE A 74 -2.90 -0.44 -5.79
CA PHE A 74 -3.18 -1.20 -7.01
C PHE A 74 -2.22 -0.87 -8.15
N VAL A 75 -1.94 0.42 -8.39
CA VAL A 75 -0.99 0.83 -9.44
C VAL A 75 0.40 0.28 -9.18
N LEU A 76 0.95 0.49 -7.98
CA LEU A 76 2.29 0.06 -7.61
C LEU A 76 2.41 -1.47 -7.64
N SER A 77 1.43 -2.19 -7.09
CA SER A 77 1.46 -3.65 -7.11
C SER A 77 1.36 -4.25 -8.51
N THR A 78 0.62 -3.62 -9.41
CA THR A 78 0.54 -4.03 -10.82
C THR A 78 1.91 -3.92 -11.49
N LEU A 79 2.57 -2.76 -11.36
CA LEU A 79 3.91 -2.55 -11.91
C LEU A 79 4.95 -3.54 -11.33
N ILE A 80 4.90 -3.80 -10.02
CA ILE A 80 5.78 -4.79 -9.38
C ILE A 80 5.51 -6.21 -9.93
N CYS A 81 4.24 -6.59 -10.06
CA CYS A 81 3.87 -7.90 -10.60
C CYS A 81 4.30 -8.06 -12.06
N ASP A 82 4.14 -7.01 -12.87
CA ASP A 82 4.56 -7.01 -14.27
C ASP A 82 6.08 -7.08 -14.40
N ALA A 83 6.82 -6.36 -13.54
CA ALA A 83 8.29 -6.43 -13.50
C ALA A 83 8.78 -7.82 -13.11
N TYR A 84 8.19 -8.45 -12.09
CA TYR A 84 8.49 -9.85 -11.75
C TYR A 84 8.14 -10.81 -12.90
N GLY A 85 7.01 -10.58 -13.57
CA GLY A 85 6.61 -11.35 -14.75
C GLY A 85 7.60 -11.26 -15.90
N ALA A 86 8.06 -10.05 -16.22
CA ALA A 86 9.06 -9.78 -17.26
C ALA A 86 10.42 -10.47 -16.96
N LEU A 87 10.77 -10.60 -15.68
CA LEU A 87 11.98 -11.29 -15.22
C LEU A 87 11.81 -12.81 -15.04
N GLY A 88 10.60 -13.36 -15.26
CA GLY A 88 10.30 -14.78 -15.03
C GLY A 88 10.27 -15.20 -13.56
N LEU A 89 10.14 -14.24 -12.64
CA LEU A 89 10.18 -14.44 -11.19
C LEU A 89 8.78 -14.75 -10.62
N VAL A 90 8.18 -15.84 -11.09
CA VAL A 90 6.77 -16.20 -10.82
C VAL A 90 6.46 -16.33 -9.32
N ASP A 91 7.37 -16.91 -8.52
CA ASP A 91 7.17 -17.06 -7.08
C ASP A 91 7.08 -15.70 -6.36
N TYR A 92 7.84 -14.71 -6.83
CA TYR A 92 7.81 -13.34 -6.30
C TYR A 92 6.53 -12.62 -6.72
N GLN A 93 6.10 -12.80 -7.96
CA GLN A 93 4.82 -12.29 -8.44
C GLN A 93 3.65 -12.84 -7.60
N ALA A 94 3.61 -14.15 -7.37
CA ALA A 94 2.56 -14.80 -6.58
C ALA A 94 2.59 -14.39 -5.09
N ALA A 95 3.78 -14.17 -4.52
CA ALA A 95 3.90 -13.64 -3.17
C ALA A 95 3.44 -12.17 -3.07
N MET A 96 3.70 -11.36 -4.09
CA MET A 96 3.21 -9.98 -4.15
C MET A 96 1.67 -9.93 -4.25
N GLN A 97 1.07 -10.76 -5.11
CA GLN A 97 -0.39 -10.85 -5.25
C GLN A 97 -1.08 -11.24 -3.95
N ARG A 98 -0.53 -12.21 -3.21
CA ARG A 98 -1.04 -12.58 -1.87
C ARG A 98 -0.95 -11.41 -0.90
N ARG A 99 0.19 -10.72 -0.86
CA ARG A 99 0.39 -9.58 0.03
C ARG A 99 -0.62 -8.46 -0.24
N VAL A 100 -0.93 -8.18 -1.51
CA VAL A 100 -1.98 -7.22 -1.87
C VAL A 100 -3.34 -7.70 -1.42
N ALA A 101 -3.69 -8.98 -1.66
CA ALA A 101 -4.97 -9.53 -1.23
C ALA A 101 -5.15 -9.45 0.30
N ASP A 102 -4.12 -9.74 1.07
CA ASP A 102 -4.13 -9.63 2.53
C ASP A 102 -4.33 -8.18 2.99
N LEU A 103 -3.62 -7.22 2.36
CA LEU A 103 -3.78 -5.79 2.66
C LEU A 103 -5.19 -5.28 2.34
N ILE A 104 -5.73 -5.60 1.16
CA ILE A 104 -7.07 -5.17 0.75
C ILE A 104 -8.14 -5.76 1.68
N THR A 105 -7.97 -7.03 2.05
CA THR A 105 -8.86 -7.69 3.00
C THR A 105 -8.86 -6.97 4.36
N ALA A 106 -7.69 -6.61 4.89
CA ALA A 106 -7.57 -5.86 6.14
C ALA A 106 -8.25 -4.48 6.07
N VAL A 107 -8.01 -3.74 4.99
CA VAL A 107 -8.62 -2.41 4.77
C VAL A 107 -10.15 -2.50 4.67
N SER A 108 -10.69 -3.48 3.93
CA SER A 108 -12.14 -3.68 3.83
C SER A 108 -12.81 -3.98 5.19
N TYR A 109 -12.12 -4.70 6.08
CA TYR A 109 -12.62 -4.93 7.44
C TYR A 109 -12.63 -3.64 8.27
N GLN A 110 -11.61 -2.79 8.14
CA GLN A 110 -11.55 -1.49 8.83
C GLN A 110 -12.68 -0.56 8.35
N GLU A 111 -12.90 -0.45 7.04
CA GLU A 111 -13.99 0.34 6.46
C GLU A 111 -15.37 -0.12 6.98
N ALA A 112 -15.61 -1.44 7.00
CA ALA A 112 -16.86 -2.00 7.50
C ALA A 112 -17.09 -1.70 8.98
N ALA A 113 -16.04 -1.79 9.81
CA ALA A 113 -16.11 -1.48 11.23
C ALA A 113 -16.41 0.01 11.48
N ALA A 114 -15.74 0.91 10.75
CA ALA A 114 -15.98 2.35 10.83
C ALA A 114 -17.43 2.69 10.46
N GLN A 115 -17.97 2.09 9.39
CA GLN A 115 -19.34 2.33 8.94
C GLN A 115 -20.38 1.84 9.95
N GLN A 116 -20.16 0.69 10.59
CA GLN A 116 -21.03 0.17 11.66
C GLN A 116 -21.03 1.08 12.90
N ALA A 117 -19.88 1.63 13.28
CA ALA A 117 -19.78 2.56 14.40
C ALA A 117 -20.55 3.87 14.13
N MET A 118 -20.47 4.40 12.90
CA MET A 118 -21.22 5.59 12.50
C MET A 118 -22.74 5.36 12.56
N THR A 119 -23.23 4.20 12.07
CA THR A 119 -24.66 3.88 12.13
C THR A 119 -25.17 3.71 13.55
N ALA A 120 -24.37 3.09 14.44
CA ALA A 120 -24.74 2.93 15.84
C ALA A 120 -24.83 4.28 16.57
N PHE A 121 -23.95 5.23 16.24
CA PHE A 121 -23.97 6.58 16.81
C PHE A 121 -25.18 7.40 16.33
N SER A 122 -25.55 7.30 15.05
CA SER A 122 -26.76 7.98 14.54
C SER A 122 -28.04 7.45 15.18
N ASP A 123 -28.15 6.13 15.35
CA ASP A 123 -29.34 5.50 15.95
C ASP A 123 -29.50 5.86 17.44
N PHE A 124 -28.37 5.96 18.16
CA PHE A 124 -28.36 6.42 19.55
C PHE A 124 -28.79 7.89 19.70
N SER A 125 -28.40 8.74 18.75
CA SER A 125 -28.74 10.16 18.75
C SER A 125 -30.22 10.40 18.42
N ILE A 126 -30.78 9.60 17.49
CA ILE A 126 -32.21 9.64 17.13
C ILE A 126 -33.09 9.13 18.29
N SER A 127 -32.65 8.12 19.04
CA SER A 127 -33.43 7.54 20.14
C SER A 127 -33.54 8.42 21.40
N ARG A 128 -32.83 9.56 21.44
CA ARG A 128 -32.83 10.52 22.58
C ARG A 128 -33.65 11.80 22.32
N HIS A 129 -34.31 11.90 21.18
CA HIS A 129 -35.24 12.98 20.81
C HIS A 129 -36.67 12.44 20.67
#